data_AF-A0A430H2D5-F1
#
_entry.id   AF-A0A430H2D5-F1
#
_cell.length_a   1.000
_cell.length_b   1.000
_cell.length_c   1.000
_cell.angle_alpha   90.00
_cell.angle_beta   90.00
_cell.angle_gamma   90.00
#
_symmetry.space_group_name_H-M   'P 1'
#
loop_
_entity.id
_entity.type
_entity.pdbx_description
1 polymer ?
#
loop_
_entity_poly.entity_id
_entity_poly.type
_entity_poly.pdbx_seq_one_letter_code
_entity_poly.pdbx_strand_id
1 'polypeptide(L)'
;MGAPIWINNKMDLWISNGMKDAFCIVLTTVATLEGHDVMAVYTDAPGVAGTYGVSGLGIDLDEFNAYLGGTEGVRRHLDICRARLPEVAESCGLTPTGARHMLNLFAWAAYIMDGHPLPKSCNYYLDWPPGIGV
;
A
#
# COMPACT_ATOMS: atom_id res chain seq x y z
N MET A 1 -8.05 16.13 -4.99
CA MET A 1 -6.87 15.74 -5.78
C MET A 1 -6.36 14.40 -5.26
N GLY A 2 -5.92 13.51 -6.15
CA GLY A 2 -5.35 12.20 -5.79
C GLY A 2 -3.84 12.18 -5.91
N ALA A 3 -3.26 11.03 -5.57
CA ALA A 3 -1.85 10.72 -5.72
C ALA A 3 -1.71 9.24 -6.13
N PRO A 4 -0.69 8.91 -6.96
CA PRO A 4 -0.43 7.54 -7.35
C PRO A 4 0.28 6.74 -6.25
N ILE A 5 0.11 5.41 -6.26
CA ILE A 5 1.08 4.48 -5.71
C ILE A 5 1.95 4.01 -6.87
N TRP A 6 3.26 4.22 -6.82
CA TRP A 6 4.19 3.75 -7.85
C TRP A 6 4.59 2.31 -7.55
N ILE A 7 4.43 1.44 -8.55
CA ILE A 7 4.71 0.01 -8.44
C ILE A 7 5.36 -0.44 -9.73
N ASN A 8 6.55 -1.04 -9.66
CA ASN A 8 7.31 -1.47 -10.83
C ASN A 8 7.45 -0.35 -11.89
N ASN A 9 7.76 0.88 -11.45
CA ASN A 9 7.81 2.11 -12.26
C ASN A 9 6.49 2.50 -12.97
N LYS A 10 5.34 1.96 -12.56
CA LYS A 10 4.01 2.33 -13.09
C LYS A 10 3.25 3.18 -12.08
N MET A 11 2.52 4.18 -12.59
CA MET A 11 1.74 5.12 -11.77
C MET A 11 0.21 4.93 -11.95
N ASP A 12 -0.21 3.73 -12.37
CA ASP A 12 -1.59 3.50 -12.81
C ASP A 12 -2.60 3.44 -11.64
N LEU A 13 -2.13 3.18 -10.42
CA LEU A 13 -2.97 3.10 -9.22
C LEU A 13 -3.11 4.48 -8.55
N TRP A 14 -4.08 5.27 -9.01
CA TRP A 14 -4.40 6.59 -8.46
C TRP A 14 -5.45 6.51 -7.35
N ILE A 15 -5.12 7.06 -6.17
CA ILE A 15 -5.97 7.06 -4.98
C ILE A 15 -6.06 8.46 -4.37
N SER A 16 -6.99 8.69 -3.44
CA SER A 16 -7.05 9.96 -2.70
C SER A 16 -5.80 10.13 -1.81
N ASN A 17 -5.37 11.38 -1.56
CA ASN A 17 -4.22 11.66 -0.68
C ASN A 17 -4.39 11.04 0.70
N GLY A 18 -5.57 11.17 1.32
CA GLY A 18 -5.83 10.58 2.64
C GLY A 18 -5.76 9.05 2.64
N MET A 19 -6.14 8.40 1.53
CA MET A 19 -5.96 6.95 1.41
C MET A 19 -4.50 6.57 1.20
N LYS A 20 -3.75 7.36 0.43
CA LYS A 20 -2.30 7.17 0.23
C LYS A 20 -1.54 7.26 1.57
N ASP A 21 -1.87 8.26 2.38
CA ASP A 21 -1.29 8.38 3.73
C ASP A 21 -1.70 7.19 4.61
N ALA A 22 -2.98 6.81 4.64
CA ALA A 22 -3.44 5.66 5.40
C ALA A 22 -2.79 4.34 4.94
N PHE A 23 -2.55 4.17 3.63
CA PHE A 23 -1.87 3.01 3.06
C PHE A 23 -0.44 2.91 3.62
N CYS A 24 0.28 4.03 3.66
CA CYS A 24 1.61 4.10 4.28
C CYS A 24 1.58 3.78 5.77
N ILE A 25 0.61 4.33 6.52
CA ILE A 25 0.47 4.08 7.96
C ILE A 25 0.28 2.59 8.23
N VAL A 26 -0.59 1.92 7.47
CA VAL A 26 -0.82 0.49 7.66
C VAL A 26 0.43 -0.32 7.34
N LEU A 27 1.12 -0.02 6.22
CA LEU A 27 2.36 -0.71 5.85
C LEU A 27 3.41 -0.64 6.98
N THR A 28 3.64 0.55 7.54
CA THR A 28 4.64 0.74 8.60
C THR A 28 4.17 0.19 9.95
N THR A 29 2.88 0.31 10.27
CA THR A 29 2.32 -0.26 11.52
C THR A 29 2.46 -1.78 11.51
N VAL A 30 2.10 -2.45 10.41
CA VAL A 30 2.23 -3.91 10.29
C VAL A 30 3.70 -4.32 10.28
N ALA A 31 4.58 -3.58 9.60
CA ALA A 31 6.02 -3.86 9.62
C ALA A 31 6.61 -3.78 11.03
N THR A 32 6.18 -2.80 11.84
CA THR A 32 6.53 -2.73 13.28
C THR A 32 6.11 -4.00 14.02
N LEU A 33 4.89 -4.49 13.77
CA LEU A 33 4.37 -5.69 14.41
C LEU A 33 5.07 -6.98 13.96
N GLU A 34 5.74 -6.96 12.81
CA GLU A 34 6.62 -8.04 12.33
C GLU A 34 8.07 -7.90 12.83
N GLY A 35 8.35 -6.86 13.62
CA GLY A 35 9.66 -6.61 14.23
C GLY A 35 10.66 -5.91 13.33
N HIS A 36 10.21 -5.30 12.23
CA HIS A 36 11.07 -4.51 11.36
C HIS A 36 11.32 -3.10 11.92
N ASP A 37 12.50 -2.53 11.66
CA ASP A 37 12.88 -1.18 12.08
C ASP A 37 12.30 -0.09 11.16
N VAL A 38 11.09 0.40 11.48
CA VAL A 38 10.39 1.40 10.64
C VAL A 38 11.16 2.71 10.50
N MET A 39 12.06 3.05 11.43
CA MET A 39 12.90 4.24 11.30
C MET A 39 13.86 4.14 10.10
N ALA A 40 14.21 2.93 9.68
CA ALA A 40 14.97 2.69 8.46
C ALA A 40 14.20 3.15 7.22
N VAL A 41 12.86 3.01 7.16
CA VAL A 41 12.05 3.51 6.03
C VAL A 41 12.21 5.02 5.89
N TYR A 42 12.22 5.77 7.00
CA TYR A 42 12.40 7.21 6.96
C TYR A 42 13.82 7.68 6.61
N THR A 43 14.79 6.76 6.62
CA THR A 43 16.20 7.03 6.32
C THR A 43 16.59 6.55 4.91
N ASP A 44 16.12 5.36 4.54
CA ASP A 44 16.56 4.61 3.36
C ASP A 44 15.52 4.62 2.22
N ALA A 45 14.29 5.07 2.48
CA ALA A 45 13.21 5.20 1.49
C ALA A 45 12.68 6.66 1.43
N PRO A 46 13.45 7.60 0.84
CA PRO A 46 13.12 9.02 0.83
C PRO A 46 11.85 9.37 0.02
N GLY A 47 11.53 8.61 -1.04
CA GLY A 47 10.28 8.73 -1.80
C GLY A 47 9.05 8.24 -1.04
N VAL A 48 9.21 7.43 0.00
CA VAL A 48 8.13 7.14 0.97
C VAL A 48 8.08 8.22 2.04
N ALA A 49 9.22 8.49 2.68
CA ALA A 49 9.33 9.43 3.80
C ALA A 49 8.92 10.86 3.43
N GLY A 50 9.38 11.34 2.28
CA GLY A 50 9.18 12.71 1.80
C GLY A 50 7.78 12.96 1.20
N THR A 51 6.98 11.91 1.01
CA THR A 51 5.67 12.01 0.36
C THR A 51 4.52 11.81 1.34
N TYR A 52 4.78 11.22 2.50
CA TYR A 52 3.79 11.08 3.57
C TYR A 52 3.24 12.43 4.03
N GLY A 53 1.91 12.58 4.09
CA GLY A 53 1.22 13.82 4.46
C GLY A 53 1.29 14.93 3.40
N VAL A 54 1.98 14.71 2.28
CA VAL A 54 2.09 15.68 1.19
C VAL A 54 1.05 15.40 0.12
N SER A 55 0.26 16.43 -0.23
CA SER A 55 -0.79 16.32 -1.25
C SER A 55 -0.23 16.31 -2.66
N GLY A 56 -0.69 15.37 -3.49
CA GLY A 56 -0.32 15.31 -4.92
C GLY A 56 1.01 14.62 -5.21
N LEU A 57 1.77 14.22 -4.18
CA LEU A 57 2.93 13.36 -4.32
C LEU A 57 2.53 11.91 -4.06
N GLY A 58 2.90 11.03 -4.99
CA GLY A 58 2.70 9.59 -4.85
C GLY A 58 3.71 8.94 -3.91
N ILE A 59 3.40 7.74 -3.45
CA ILE A 59 4.35 6.91 -2.69
C ILE A 59 4.97 5.90 -3.65
N ASP A 60 6.29 5.79 -3.62
CA ASP A 60 7.00 4.73 -4.34
C ASP A 60 7.09 3.46 -3.50
N LEU A 61 6.33 2.44 -3.90
CA LEU A 61 6.30 1.15 -3.20
C LEU A 61 7.59 0.37 -3.42
N ASP A 62 8.30 0.61 -4.53
CA ASP A 62 9.53 -0.10 -4.86
C ASP A 62 10.67 0.30 -3.90
N GLU A 63 10.60 1.44 -3.22
CA GLU A 63 11.60 1.83 -2.22
C GLU A 63 11.56 0.94 -0.96
N PHE A 64 10.44 0.28 -0.68
CA PHE A 64 10.38 -0.71 0.41
C PHE A 64 11.22 -1.96 0.11
N ASN A 65 11.69 -2.16 -1.13
CA ASN A 65 12.52 -3.31 -1.50
C ASN A 65 13.80 -3.40 -0.66
N ALA A 66 14.46 -2.28 -0.37
CA ALA A 66 15.69 -2.28 0.44
C ALA A 66 15.43 -2.76 1.87
N TYR A 67 14.24 -2.49 2.38
CA TYR A 67 13.85 -2.73 3.77
C TYR A 67 13.21 -4.10 4.00
N LEU A 68 12.40 -4.57 3.06
CA LEU A 68 11.62 -5.80 3.20
C LEU A 68 12.29 -7.03 2.56
N GLY A 69 13.50 -6.90 2.02
CA GLY A 69 14.23 -8.01 1.40
C GLY A 69 13.90 -8.23 -0.08
N GLY A 70 13.71 -7.14 -0.82
CA GLY A 70 13.43 -7.12 -2.26
C GLY A 70 11.94 -7.16 -2.58
N THR A 71 11.64 -7.27 -3.87
CA THR A 71 10.28 -7.26 -4.42
C THR A 71 9.39 -8.36 -3.83
N GLU A 72 9.94 -9.56 -3.62
CA GLU A 72 9.22 -10.67 -3.02
C GLU A 72 8.84 -10.37 -1.55
N GLY A 73 9.73 -9.69 -0.83
CA GLY A 73 9.49 -9.23 0.53
C GLY A 73 8.36 -8.21 0.63
N VAL A 74 8.39 -7.18 -0.22
CA VAL A 74 7.31 -6.18 -0.30
C VAL A 74 5.98 -6.84 -0.70
N ARG A 75 6.02 -7.76 -1.67
CA ARG A 75 4.84 -8.49 -2.12
C ARG A 75 4.21 -9.33 -1.01
N ARG A 76 5.03 -10.05 -0.25
CA ARG A 76 4.61 -10.81 0.93
C ARG A 76 4.04 -9.87 2.00
N HIS A 77 4.67 -8.72 2.22
CA HIS A 77 4.22 -7.73 3.19
C HIS A 77 2.82 -7.20 2.89
N LEU A 78 2.47 -7.01 1.61
CA LEU A 78 1.11 -6.64 1.20
C LEU A 78 0.06 -7.69 1.61
N ASP A 79 0.38 -8.99 1.47
CA ASP A 79 -0.53 -10.07 1.90
C ASP A 79 -0.70 -10.07 3.43
N ILE A 80 0.39 -9.84 4.17
CA ILE A 80 0.35 -9.77 5.62
C ILE A 80 -0.42 -8.55 6.09
N CYS A 81 -0.23 -7.39 5.46
CA CYS A 81 -1.02 -6.18 5.71
C CYS A 81 -2.51 -6.44 5.47
N ARG A 82 -2.86 -7.13 4.38
CA ARG A 82 -4.26 -7.50 4.10
C ARG A 82 -4.83 -8.43 5.17
N ALA A 83 -4.08 -9.45 5.59
CA ALA A 83 -4.50 -10.42 6.59
C ALA A 83 -4.66 -9.78 7.99
N ARG A 84 -3.74 -8.88 8.36
CA ARG A 84 -3.69 -8.23 9.67
C ARG A 84 -4.41 -6.90 9.73
N LEU A 85 -4.97 -6.40 8.62
CA LEU A 85 -5.70 -5.14 8.59
C LEU A 85 -6.77 -5.05 9.70
N PRO A 86 -7.56 -6.10 10.01
CA PRO A 86 -8.53 -6.03 11.10
C PRO A 86 -7.91 -5.73 12.47
N GLU A 87 -6.65 -6.14 12.72
CA GLU A 87 -5.94 -5.89 13.98
C GLU A 87 -5.50 -4.44 14.12
N VAL A 88 -5.16 -3.78 13.00
CA VAL A 88 -4.54 -2.45 13.00
C VAL A 88 -5.46 -1.33 12.54
N ALA A 89 -6.58 -1.64 11.89
CA ALA A 89 -7.46 -0.67 11.25
C ALA A 89 -7.87 0.48 12.17
N GLU A 90 -8.27 0.19 13.40
CA GLU A 90 -8.67 1.21 14.38
C GLU A 90 -7.49 2.11 14.77
N SER A 91 -6.33 1.52 15.09
CA SER A 91 -5.12 2.28 15.43
C SER A 91 -4.59 3.14 14.27
N CYS A 92 -4.83 2.71 13.02
CA CYS A 92 -4.51 3.46 11.82
C CYS A 92 -5.58 4.50 11.44
N GLY A 93 -6.61 4.69 12.26
CA GLY A 93 -7.66 5.69 12.03
C GLY A 93 -8.62 5.36 10.87
N LEU A 94 -8.69 4.10 10.44
CA LEU A 94 -9.57 3.67 9.37
C LEU A 94 -11.00 3.50 9.87
N THR A 95 -11.95 4.14 9.18
CA THR A 95 -13.37 3.80 9.33
C THR A 95 -13.63 2.39 8.79
N PRO A 96 -14.74 1.71 9.16
CA PRO A 96 -15.07 0.39 8.61
C PRO A 96 -15.12 0.37 7.07
N THR A 97 -15.63 1.45 6.46
CA THR A 97 -15.62 1.61 5.00
C THR A 97 -14.20 1.83 4.46
N GLY A 98 -13.40 2.64 5.13
CA GLY A 98 -11.99 2.85 4.80
C GLY A 98 -11.17 1.56 4.87
N ALA A 99 -11.41 0.71 5.87
CA ALA A 99 -10.76 -0.59 5.99
C ALA A 99 -11.10 -1.53 4.82
N ARG A 100 -12.38 -1.60 4.41
CA ARG A 100 -12.77 -2.39 3.21
C ARG A 100 -12.08 -1.90 1.95
N HIS A 101 -12.06 -0.59 1.74
CA HIS A 101 -11.35 0.03 0.63
C HIS A 101 -9.84 -0.29 0.66
N MET A 102 -9.24 -0.27 1.85
CA MET A 102 -7.83 -0.59 2.05
C MET A 102 -7.50 -2.06 1.73
N LEU A 103 -8.38 -3.02 2.07
CA LEU A 103 -8.21 -4.43 1.67
C LEU A 103 -8.12 -4.56 0.14
N ASN A 104 -9.03 -3.89 -0.57
CA ASN A 104 -9.05 -3.92 -2.03
C ASN A 104 -7.77 -3.29 -2.59
N LEU A 105 -7.30 -2.18 -2.02
CA LEU A 105 -6.06 -1.54 -2.44
C LEU A 105 -4.82 -2.41 -2.23
N PHE A 106 -4.69 -3.12 -1.11
CA PHE A 106 -3.59 -4.07 -0.93
C PHE A 106 -3.64 -5.19 -1.96
N ALA A 107 -4.83 -5.71 -2.26
CA ALA A 107 -5.01 -6.72 -3.29
C ALA A 107 -4.62 -6.20 -4.68
N TRP A 108 -5.02 -4.96 -5.03
CA TRP A 108 -4.64 -4.33 -6.29
C TRP A 108 -3.14 -4.04 -6.39
N ALA A 109 -2.52 -3.54 -5.32
CA ALA A 109 -1.07 -3.33 -5.28
C ALA A 109 -0.31 -4.64 -5.50
N ALA A 110 -0.72 -5.71 -4.81
CA ALA A 110 -0.18 -7.05 -4.99
C ALA A 110 -0.35 -7.57 -6.42
N TYR A 111 -1.54 -7.42 -7.00
CA TYR A 111 -1.84 -7.83 -8.37
C TYR A 111 -0.97 -7.11 -9.41
N ILE A 112 -0.73 -5.80 -9.23
CA ILE A 112 0.16 -5.02 -10.10
C ILE A 112 1.62 -5.45 -9.91
N MET A 113 2.05 -5.69 -8.66
CA MET A 113 3.38 -6.22 -8.36
C MET A 113 3.64 -7.56 -9.03
N ASP A 114 2.63 -8.43 -9.08
CA ASP A 114 2.66 -9.73 -9.75
C ASP A 114 2.71 -9.60 -11.30
N GLY A 115 2.76 -8.37 -11.83
CA GLY A 115 2.97 -8.06 -13.24
C GLY A 115 1.67 -7.90 -14.03
N HIS A 116 0.53 -7.99 -13.38
CA HIS A 116 -0.75 -7.85 -14.06
C HIS A 116 -1.14 -6.38 -14.28
N PRO A 117 -1.68 -6.02 -15.45
CA PRO A 117 -2.12 -4.66 -15.71
C PRO A 117 -3.45 -4.36 -15.01
N LEU A 118 -3.68 -3.08 -14.67
CA LEU A 118 -4.99 -2.63 -14.21
C LEU A 118 -6.02 -2.74 -15.35
N PRO A 119 -7.17 -3.41 -15.13
CA PRO A 119 -8.25 -3.44 -16.09
C PRO A 119 -8.75 -2.04 -16.44
N LYS A 120 -9.21 -1.86 -17.68
CA LYS A 120 -9.90 -0.63 -18.05
C LYS A 120 -11.20 -0.52 -17.24
N SER A 121 -11.42 0.64 -16.64
CA SER A 121 -12.68 1.01 -15.96
C SER A 121 -12.98 0.28 -14.63
N CYS A 122 -12.00 -0.33 -13.97
CA CYS A 122 -12.22 -0.85 -12.61
C CYS A 122 -12.15 0.24 -11.55
N ASN A 123 -12.92 0.07 -10.48
CA ASN A 123 -12.88 0.90 -9.29
C ASN A 123 -12.11 0.16 -8.18
N TYR A 124 -10.84 0.54 -7.98
CA TYR A 124 -9.94 -0.12 -7.02
C TYR A 124 -10.41 -0.09 -5.56
N TYR A 125 -11.40 0.75 -5.25
CA TYR A 125 -12.00 0.79 -3.93
C TYR A 125 -13.10 -0.25 -3.75
N LEU A 126 -13.80 -0.63 -4.81
CA LEU A 126 -14.99 -1.47 -4.74
C LEU A 126 -14.79 -2.86 -5.35
N ASP A 127 -13.99 -2.93 -6.41
CA ASP A 127 -13.72 -4.14 -7.15
C ASP A 127 -12.52 -4.89 -6.59
N TRP A 128 -12.57 -6.21 -6.62
CA TRP A 128 -11.41 -7.06 -6.36
C TRP A 128 -10.61 -7.31 -7.64
N PRO A 129 -9.29 -7.52 -7.55
CA PRO A 129 -8.49 -7.95 -8.69
C PRO A 129 -8.98 -9.30 -9.24
N PRO A 130 -8.85 -9.55 -10.56
CA PRO A 130 -9.20 -10.84 -11.17
C PRO A 130 -8.52 -12.02 -10.46
N GLY A 131 -9.28 -13.07 -10.16
CA GLY A 131 -8.78 -14.29 -9.51
C GLY A 131 -8.53 -14.17 -8.00
N ILE A 132 -8.74 -12.98 -7.42
CA ILE A 132 -8.70 -12.75 -5.98
C ILE A 132 -10.14 -12.56 -5.51
N GLY A 133 -10.77 -13.64 -5.04
CA GLY A 133 -12.13 -13.64 -4.46
C GLY A 133 -12.09 -13.68 -2.93
N VAL A 134 -13.08 -13.06 -2.30
CA VAL A 134 -13.27 -12.89 -0.84
C VAL A 134 -13.29 -14.21 -0.08
#